data_AF-A0A8J3KCR0-F1
#
_entry.id   AF-A0A8J3KCR0-F1
#
_cell.length_a   1.000
_cell.length_b   1.000
_cell.length_c   1.000
_cell.angle_alpha   90.00
_cell.angle_beta   90.00
_cell.angle_gamma   90.00
#
_symmetry.space_group_name_H-M   'P 1'
#
loop_
_entity.id
_entity.type
_entity.pdbx_description
1 polymer ?
#
loop_
_entity_poly.entity_id
_entity_poly.type
_entity_poly.pdbx_seq_one_letter_code
_entity_poly.pdbx_strand_id
1 'polypeptide(L)'
;MFISFSREHDVSYVRRLAADLIASGLSIVYDTQPMTDGWWTTYTRSQLAGCAAVVVVMTPAAQHDGWVAREIDHARRLGRPVLPLLLDGAAWPAAVDYQDVTGGAMPGPEFVRRLQFVLGVVVADAVTPGGGFAVPVRGGALASAVGIEVGGGVFLPLIERGTAVPCARTELFTTADDGQRVVKVRVHHGDGPTVAGNRALGVYDLLLDPAPAGVPQLRVTFQVDETGVFRLTAVDAAGREVSVRTVPG
;
A
#
# COMPACT_ATOMS: atom_id res chain seq x y z
N MET A 1 -9.65 -6.63 6.83
CA MET A 1 -9.97 -7.29 5.54
C MET A 1 -10.55 -8.66 5.82
N PHE A 2 -11.30 -9.23 4.87
CA PHE A 2 -11.85 -10.59 4.96
C PHE A 2 -11.19 -11.53 3.94
N ILE A 3 -10.92 -12.79 4.30
CA ILE A 3 -10.46 -13.82 3.35
C ILE A 3 -11.60 -14.82 3.11
N SER A 4 -12.02 -14.92 1.84
CA SER A 4 -13.03 -15.87 1.34
C SER A 4 -12.33 -17.06 0.67
N PHE A 5 -12.65 -18.29 1.10
CA PHE A 5 -11.99 -19.53 0.66
C PHE A 5 -12.85 -20.78 0.90
N SER A 6 -12.50 -21.92 0.29
CA SER A 6 -13.13 -23.20 0.64
C SER A 6 -12.60 -23.72 1.98
N ARG A 7 -13.49 -23.75 3.00
CA ARG A 7 -13.11 -24.13 4.38
C ARG A 7 -12.59 -25.56 4.50
N GLU A 8 -13.07 -26.45 3.62
CA GLU A 8 -12.71 -27.87 3.62
C GLU A 8 -11.34 -28.15 3.02
N HIS A 9 -10.92 -27.35 2.02
CA HIS A 9 -9.75 -27.66 1.19
C HIS A 9 -8.60 -26.66 1.37
N ASP A 10 -8.90 -25.38 1.64
CA ASP A 10 -7.90 -24.31 1.52
C ASP A 10 -7.42 -23.78 2.88
N VAL A 11 -7.92 -24.33 4.00
CA VAL A 11 -7.66 -23.82 5.36
C VAL A 11 -6.16 -23.75 5.71
N SER A 12 -5.38 -24.73 5.27
CA SER A 12 -3.93 -24.78 5.53
C SER A 12 -3.18 -23.66 4.81
N TYR A 13 -3.59 -23.34 3.58
CA TYR A 13 -3.05 -22.21 2.84
C TYR A 13 -3.46 -20.88 3.48
N VAL A 14 -4.76 -20.73 3.79
CA VAL A 14 -5.31 -19.49 4.36
C VAL A 14 -4.71 -19.17 5.72
N ARG A 15 -4.40 -20.17 6.55
CA ARG A 15 -3.69 -19.94 7.82
C ARG A 15 -2.30 -19.34 7.62
N ARG A 16 -1.54 -19.82 6.62
CA ARG A 16 -0.22 -19.26 6.29
C ARG A 16 -0.36 -17.86 5.71
N LEU A 17 -1.28 -17.67 4.78
CA LEU A 17 -1.60 -16.37 4.19
C LEU A 17 -1.99 -15.34 5.26
N ALA A 18 -2.85 -15.72 6.20
CA ALA A 18 -3.27 -14.83 7.28
C ALA A 18 -2.08 -14.46 8.18
N ALA A 19 -1.22 -15.42 8.53
CA ALA A 19 -0.03 -15.14 9.33
C ALA A 19 0.93 -14.16 8.62
N ASP A 20 1.17 -14.37 7.33
CA ASP A 20 2.05 -13.52 6.50
C ASP A 20 1.53 -12.08 6.37
N LEU A 21 0.23 -11.94 6.10
CA LEU A 21 -0.42 -10.63 5.99
C LEU A 21 -0.54 -9.92 7.35
N ILE A 22 -0.74 -10.66 8.46
CA ILE A 22 -0.70 -10.09 9.83
C ILE A 22 0.71 -9.59 10.15
N ALA A 23 1.74 -10.38 9.81
CA ALA A 23 3.14 -9.95 9.96
C ALA A 23 3.45 -8.70 9.14
N SER A 24 2.74 -8.50 8.02
CA SER A 24 2.80 -7.31 7.17
C SER A 24 1.95 -6.13 7.69
N GLY A 25 1.44 -6.19 8.92
CA GLY A 25 0.70 -5.11 9.58
C GLY A 25 -0.79 -5.03 9.24
N LEU A 26 -1.37 -6.05 8.59
CA LEU A 26 -2.78 -6.04 8.19
C LEU A 26 -3.69 -6.69 9.23
N SER A 27 -4.84 -6.07 9.51
CA SER A 27 -5.91 -6.69 10.32
C SER A 27 -6.81 -7.57 9.46
N ILE A 28 -6.89 -8.85 9.81
CA ILE A 28 -7.56 -9.88 9.01
C ILE A 28 -8.63 -10.58 9.82
N VAL A 29 -9.75 -10.82 9.18
CA VAL A 29 -10.84 -11.66 9.64
C VAL A 29 -11.01 -12.78 8.62
N TYR A 30 -11.08 -14.03 9.06
CA TYR A 30 -11.45 -15.17 8.24
C TYR A 30 -12.08 -16.23 9.12
N ASP A 31 -12.97 -17.03 8.55
CA ASP A 31 -13.74 -18.01 9.31
C ASP A 31 -13.34 -19.44 8.93
N THR A 32 -13.19 -20.29 9.93
CA THR A 32 -12.81 -21.70 9.78
C THR A 32 -13.88 -22.67 10.30
N GLN A 33 -15.04 -22.19 10.76
CA GLN A 33 -16.10 -23.06 11.28
C GLN A 33 -17.04 -23.54 10.16
N PRO A 34 -17.46 -24.82 10.15
CA PRO A 34 -18.53 -25.29 9.26
C PRO A 34 -19.86 -24.71 9.74
N MET A 35 -20.61 -24.04 8.86
CA MET A 35 -21.83 -23.32 9.24
C MET A 35 -23.10 -24.01 8.73
N THR A 36 -24.11 -24.12 9.60
CA THR A 36 -25.45 -24.67 9.31
C THR A 36 -26.42 -23.59 8.81
N ASP A 37 -27.47 -24.00 8.10
CA ASP A 37 -28.38 -23.15 7.31
C ASP A 37 -29.08 -21.98 8.06
N GLY A 38 -29.05 -21.94 9.39
CA GLY A 38 -29.68 -20.89 10.21
C GLY A 38 -28.82 -19.66 10.52
N TRP A 39 -27.53 -19.64 10.16
CA TRP A 39 -26.58 -18.61 10.64
C TRP A 39 -26.45 -17.34 9.75
N TRP A 40 -26.95 -17.35 8.51
CA TRP A 40 -26.69 -16.28 7.52
C TRP A 40 -27.32 -14.91 7.87
N THR A 41 -28.46 -14.88 8.57
CA THR A 41 -29.16 -13.63 8.90
C THR A 41 -28.43 -12.77 9.93
N THR A 42 -27.57 -13.37 10.76
CA THR A 42 -26.86 -12.68 11.85
C THR A 42 -25.37 -12.53 11.59
N TYR A 43 -24.73 -13.49 10.90
CA TYR A 43 -23.27 -13.59 10.83
C TYR A 43 -22.64 -12.69 9.75
N THR A 44 -23.24 -12.61 8.56
CA THR A 44 -22.64 -11.90 7.41
C THR A 44 -22.75 -10.39 7.50
N ARG A 45 -23.79 -9.89 8.20
CA ARG A 45 -24.00 -8.45 8.34
C ARG A 45 -23.02 -7.77 9.29
N SER A 46 -22.39 -8.47 10.24
CA SER A 46 -21.49 -7.81 11.21
C SER A 46 -20.00 -7.90 10.82
N GLN A 47 -19.55 -9.04 10.28
CA GLN A 47 -18.14 -9.28 9.98
C GLN A 47 -17.71 -8.67 8.63
N LEU A 48 -18.53 -8.80 7.58
CA LEU A 48 -18.23 -8.21 6.26
C LEU A 48 -18.54 -6.70 6.19
N ALA A 49 -19.50 -6.20 6.98
CA ALA A 49 -19.83 -4.77 6.99
C ALA A 49 -18.70 -3.88 7.53
N GLY A 50 -17.85 -4.42 8.42
CA GLY A 50 -16.67 -3.73 8.95
C GLY A 50 -15.41 -3.86 8.09
N CYS A 51 -15.43 -4.67 7.03
CA CYS A 51 -14.24 -4.93 6.21
C CYS A 51 -14.10 -3.93 5.06
N ALA A 52 -12.90 -3.38 4.90
CA ALA A 52 -12.58 -2.48 3.80
C ALA A 52 -12.25 -3.20 2.47
N ALA A 53 -11.91 -4.49 2.50
CA ALA A 53 -11.62 -5.30 1.31
C ALA A 53 -11.82 -6.80 1.56
N VAL A 54 -11.97 -7.57 0.47
CA VAL A 54 -12.06 -9.03 0.46
C VAL A 54 -10.95 -9.63 -0.40
N VAL A 55 -10.20 -10.58 0.15
CA VAL A 55 -9.32 -11.46 -0.62
C VAL A 55 -10.07 -12.75 -0.91
N VAL A 56 -10.07 -13.21 -2.16
CA VAL A 56 -10.68 -14.50 -2.54
C VAL A 56 -9.60 -15.48 -2.97
N VAL A 57 -9.58 -16.66 -2.34
CA VAL A 57 -8.73 -17.78 -2.74
C VAL A 57 -9.51 -18.63 -3.75
N MET A 58 -9.03 -18.64 -4.99
CA MET A 58 -9.63 -19.37 -6.10
C MET A 58 -9.02 -20.76 -6.20
N THR A 59 -9.87 -21.76 -6.03
CA THR A 59 -9.62 -23.19 -6.26
C THR A 59 -10.86 -23.80 -6.90
N PRO A 60 -10.76 -25.00 -7.51
CA PRO A 60 -11.94 -25.72 -7.98
C PRO A 60 -12.96 -25.95 -6.86
N ALA A 61 -12.50 -26.21 -5.63
CA ALA A 61 -13.37 -26.37 -4.47
C ALA A 61 -14.12 -25.08 -4.14
N ALA A 62 -13.42 -23.94 -4.09
CA ALA A 62 -14.03 -22.63 -3.82
C ALA A 62 -15.01 -22.18 -4.93
N GLN A 63 -14.81 -22.63 -6.17
CA GLN A 63 -15.70 -22.28 -7.29
C GLN A 63 -17.09 -22.93 -7.16
N HIS A 64 -17.13 -24.15 -6.62
CA HIS A 64 -18.37 -24.91 -6.42
C HIS A 64 -18.98 -24.66 -5.04
N ASP A 65 -18.27 -23.93 -4.16
CA ASP A 65 -18.77 -23.54 -2.85
C ASP A 65 -19.74 -22.37 -2.99
N GLY A 66 -21.03 -22.64 -2.74
CA GLY A 66 -22.09 -21.63 -2.78
C GLY A 66 -21.87 -20.46 -1.82
N TRP A 67 -21.00 -20.60 -0.82
CA TRP A 67 -20.65 -19.53 0.12
C TRP A 67 -19.70 -18.50 -0.47
N VAL A 68 -18.65 -18.94 -1.16
CA VAL A 68 -17.63 -18.04 -1.72
C VAL A 68 -18.25 -17.09 -2.75
N ALA A 69 -19.14 -17.61 -3.60
CA ALA A 69 -19.89 -16.78 -4.55
C ALA A 69 -20.76 -15.72 -3.85
N ARG A 70 -21.42 -16.07 -2.74
CA ARG A 70 -22.26 -15.13 -1.95
C ARG A 70 -21.43 -14.05 -1.26
N GLU A 71 -20.27 -14.39 -0.72
CA GLU A 71 -19.36 -13.44 -0.06
C GLU A 71 -18.82 -12.40 -1.06
N ILE A 72 -18.42 -12.85 -2.26
CA ILE A 72 -17.94 -11.98 -3.34
C ILE A 72 -19.06 -11.05 -3.82
N ASP A 73 -20.25 -11.59 -4.07
CA ASP A 73 -21.40 -10.83 -4.53
C ASP A 73 -21.86 -9.79 -3.49
N HIS A 74 -21.80 -10.15 -2.20
CA HIS A 74 -22.06 -9.20 -1.11
C HIS A 74 -21.01 -8.08 -1.05
N ALA A 75 -19.72 -8.41 -1.14
CA ALA A 75 -18.64 -7.42 -1.14
C ALA A 75 -18.78 -6.43 -2.31
N ARG A 76 -19.09 -6.94 -3.51
CA ARG A 76 -19.33 -6.14 -4.72
C ARG A 76 -20.52 -5.18 -4.54
N ARG A 77 -21.64 -5.64 -3.96
CA ARG A 77 -22.79 -4.77 -3.65
C ARG A 77 -22.46 -3.64 -2.68
N LEU A 78 -21.53 -3.87 -1.75
CA LEU A 78 -21.06 -2.86 -0.80
C LEU A 78 -19.95 -1.96 -1.38
N GLY A 79 -19.59 -2.12 -2.66
CA GLY A 79 -18.50 -1.37 -3.30
C GLY A 79 -17.11 -1.71 -2.73
N ARG A 80 -16.96 -2.87 -2.07
CA ARG A 80 -15.68 -3.30 -1.51
C ARG A 80 -14.84 -3.98 -2.59
N PRO A 81 -13.55 -3.63 -2.71
CA PRO A 81 -12.66 -4.29 -3.65
C PRO A 81 -12.47 -5.77 -3.30
N VAL A 82 -12.47 -6.60 -4.34
CA VAL A 82 -12.23 -8.04 -4.29
C VAL A 82 -10.91 -8.33 -4.97
N LEU A 83 -9.96 -8.93 -4.24
CA LEU A 83 -8.61 -9.22 -4.70
C LEU A 83 -8.45 -10.74 -4.86
N PRO A 84 -8.33 -11.26 -6.09
CA PRO A 84 -8.28 -12.71 -6.30
C PRO A 84 -6.86 -13.28 -6.23
N LEU A 85 -6.74 -14.46 -5.62
CA LEU A 85 -5.54 -15.30 -5.58
C LEU A 85 -5.85 -16.64 -6.24
N LEU A 86 -5.15 -17.01 -7.32
CA LEU A 86 -5.28 -18.32 -7.95
C LEU A 86 -4.37 -19.32 -7.24
N LEU A 87 -4.96 -20.18 -6.39
CA LEU A 87 -4.22 -21.20 -5.64
C LEU A 87 -4.15 -22.53 -6.39
N ASP A 88 -5.22 -22.90 -7.09
CA ASP A 88 -5.27 -24.13 -7.88
C ASP A 88 -6.31 -24.03 -9.00
N GLY A 89 -6.17 -24.86 -10.02
CA GLY A 89 -7.07 -24.91 -11.16
C GLY A 89 -6.94 -23.72 -12.11
N ALA A 90 -8.06 -23.32 -12.69
CA ALA A 90 -8.11 -22.22 -13.65
C ALA A 90 -8.69 -20.95 -13.02
N ALA A 91 -8.22 -19.79 -13.49
CA ALA A 91 -8.79 -18.52 -13.13
C ALA A 91 -10.29 -18.46 -13.47
N TRP A 92 -11.08 -17.88 -12.58
CA TRP A 92 -12.52 -17.75 -12.80
C TRP A 92 -12.82 -16.70 -13.87
N PRO A 93 -13.83 -16.90 -14.74
CA PRO A 93 -14.10 -15.98 -15.85
C PRO A 93 -14.34 -14.52 -15.44
N ALA A 94 -14.83 -14.28 -14.22
CA ALA A 94 -15.11 -12.95 -13.68
C ALA A 94 -13.98 -12.39 -12.80
N ALA A 95 -12.84 -13.09 -12.70
CA ALA A 95 -11.67 -12.64 -11.96
C ALA A 95 -10.73 -11.87 -12.89
N VAL A 96 -10.40 -10.64 -12.50
CA VAL A 96 -9.42 -9.79 -13.17
C VAL A 96 -8.32 -9.44 -12.18
N ASP A 97 -7.12 -9.13 -12.67
CA ASP A 97 -5.94 -8.77 -11.87
C ASP A 97 -5.68 -9.73 -10.70
N TYR A 98 -5.85 -11.03 -10.94
CA TYR A 98 -5.55 -12.05 -9.94
C TYR A 98 -4.05 -12.29 -9.86
N GLN A 99 -3.56 -12.68 -8.68
CA GLN A 99 -2.19 -13.18 -8.55
C GLN A 99 -2.17 -14.70 -8.58
N ASP A 100 -1.28 -15.25 -9.41
CA ASP A 100 -0.99 -16.68 -9.42
C ASP A 100 -0.12 -17.04 -8.21
N VAL A 101 -0.67 -17.88 -7.34
CA VAL A 101 -0.03 -18.44 -6.14
C VAL A 101 -0.10 -19.97 -6.16
N THR A 102 -0.20 -20.55 -7.36
CA THR A 102 -0.25 -22.00 -7.56
C THR A 102 0.96 -22.69 -6.94
N GLY A 103 0.76 -23.93 -6.48
CA GLY A 103 1.76 -24.65 -5.68
C GLY A 103 1.89 -24.14 -4.24
N GLY A 104 1.00 -23.22 -3.82
CA GLY A 104 0.93 -22.75 -2.43
C GLY A 104 1.96 -21.70 -2.06
N ALA A 105 2.42 -20.92 -3.05
CA ALA A 105 3.26 -19.75 -2.83
C ALA A 105 2.50 -18.66 -2.05
N MET A 106 3.19 -17.86 -1.25
CA MET A 106 2.58 -16.64 -0.68
C MET A 106 2.47 -15.56 -1.76
N PRO A 107 1.46 -14.70 -1.71
CA PRO A 107 1.35 -13.58 -2.64
C PRO A 107 2.60 -12.69 -2.54
N GLY A 108 3.10 -12.28 -3.70
CA GLY A 108 4.25 -11.40 -3.82
C GLY A 108 3.98 -9.97 -3.32
N PRO A 109 5.05 -9.16 -3.19
CA PRO A 109 5.00 -7.84 -2.58
C PRO A 109 4.01 -6.87 -3.26
N GLU A 110 3.83 -6.95 -4.58
CA GLU A 110 2.86 -6.12 -5.32
C GLU A 110 1.41 -6.31 -4.85
N PHE A 111 1.04 -7.54 -4.51
CA PHE A 111 -0.30 -7.84 -4.01
C PHE A 111 -0.51 -7.32 -2.59
N VAL A 112 0.50 -7.48 -1.74
CA VAL A 112 0.50 -6.94 -0.38
C VAL A 112 0.40 -5.41 -0.40
N ARG A 113 1.14 -4.74 -1.29
CA ARG A 113 1.05 -3.27 -1.49
C ARG A 113 -0.34 -2.85 -1.95
N ARG A 114 -0.93 -3.56 -2.92
CA ARG A 114 -2.30 -3.30 -3.38
C ARG A 114 -3.30 -3.44 -2.22
N LEU A 115 -3.14 -4.44 -1.36
CA LEU A 115 -3.95 -4.59 -0.15
C LEU A 115 -3.78 -3.43 0.82
N GLN A 116 -2.54 -3.03 1.11
CA GLN A 116 -2.25 -1.91 2.00
C GLN A 116 -2.86 -0.61 1.49
N PHE A 117 -2.70 -0.31 0.19
CA PHE A 117 -3.32 0.84 -0.46
C PHE A 117 -4.85 0.84 -0.33
N VAL A 118 -5.48 -0.28 -0.66
CA VAL A 118 -6.93 -0.45 -0.59
C VAL A 118 -7.46 -0.27 0.83
N LEU A 119 -6.71 -0.74 1.83
CA LEU A 119 -7.10 -0.70 3.23
C LEU A 119 -6.77 0.64 3.89
N GLY A 120 -6.16 1.58 3.17
CA GLY A 120 -5.63 2.83 3.75
C GLY A 120 -4.57 2.57 4.82
N VAL A 121 -3.96 1.38 4.82
CA VAL A 121 -2.86 1.07 5.73
C VAL A 121 -1.61 1.70 5.14
N VAL A 122 -1.12 2.72 5.83
CA VAL A 122 0.18 3.30 5.54
C VAL A 122 1.24 2.35 6.12
N VAL A 123 1.63 1.35 5.34
CA VAL A 123 2.80 0.52 5.68
C VAL A 123 4.01 1.18 5.04
N ALA A 124 4.97 1.57 5.87
CA ALA A 124 6.32 1.76 5.40
C ALA A 124 6.88 0.37 5.09
N ASP A 125 6.71 -0.11 3.85
CA ASP A 125 7.87 -0.63 3.13
C ASP A 125 7.64 -0.98 1.67
N ALA A 126 8.59 -0.49 0.90
CA ALA A 126 8.85 -0.77 -0.50
C ALA A 126 10.27 -0.28 -0.78
N VAL A 127 11.27 -1.02 -0.30
CA VAL A 127 12.66 -0.84 -0.70
C VAL A 127 12.76 -1.08 -2.21
N THR A 128 12.64 -0.01 -3.00
CA THR A 128 13.26 0.04 -4.33
C THR A 128 14.76 0.18 -4.11
N PRO A 129 15.63 -0.52 -4.87
CA PRO A 129 17.05 -0.22 -4.93
C PRO A 129 17.23 1.11 -5.67
N GLY A 130 16.94 2.20 -4.98
CA GLY A 130 17.29 3.58 -5.28
C GLY A 130 17.74 4.19 -3.96
N GLY A 131 18.90 4.85 -3.94
CA GLY A 131 19.55 5.33 -2.71
C GLY A 131 18.58 6.08 -1.81
N GLY A 132 18.35 5.55 -0.61
CA GLY A 132 17.65 6.24 0.46
C GLY A 132 18.59 7.20 1.18
N PHE A 133 18.03 8.14 1.93
CA PHE A 133 18.82 9.08 2.72
C PHE A 133 18.72 8.74 4.21
N ALA A 134 19.85 8.71 4.91
CA ALA A 134 19.84 8.46 6.35
C ALA A 134 19.26 9.67 7.11
N VAL A 135 18.26 9.42 7.94
CA VAL A 135 17.62 10.39 8.83
C VAL A 135 17.92 10.02 10.28
N PRO A 136 18.21 11.00 11.15
CA PRO A 136 18.44 10.72 12.56
C PRO A 136 17.20 10.20 13.29
N VAL A 137 17.29 9.00 13.86
CA VAL A 137 16.28 8.38 14.74
C VAL A 137 16.84 8.27 16.16
N ARG A 138 16.01 8.55 17.16
CA ARG A 138 16.35 8.39 18.59
C ARG A 138 15.17 7.77 19.33
N GLY A 139 15.41 6.68 20.05
CA GLY A 139 14.39 6.02 20.85
C GLY A 139 13.17 5.54 20.05
N GLY A 140 13.37 5.10 18.80
CA GLY A 140 12.27 4.66 17.93
C GLY A 140 11.45 5.78 17.31
N ALA A 141 11.90 7.03 17.36
CA ALA A 141 11.22 8.17 16.76
C ALA A 141 12.20 9.12 16.04
N LEU A 142 11.68 9.93 15.11
CA LEU A 142 12.47 10.93 14.39
C LEU A 142 13.08 11.97 15.35
N ALA A 143 14.39 12.21 15.24
CA ALA A 143 15.06 13.20 16.10
C ALA A 143 14.91 14.65 15.62
N SER A 144 14.46 14.85 14.37
CA SER A 144 14.11 16.15 13.77
C SER A 144 13.03 15.93 12.72
N ALA A 145 12.31 16.98 12.34
CA ALA A 145 11.37 16.87 11.23
C ALA A 145 12.09 16.53 9.93
N VAL A 146 11.39 15.82 9.04
CA VAL A 146 11.80 15.55 7.66
C VAL A 146 10.83 16.24 6.73
N GLY A 147 11.36 16.91 5.72
CA GLY A 147 10.56 17.73 4.83
C GLY A 147 11.28 18.05 3.53
N ILE A 148 10.67 18.95 2.77
CA ILE A 148 11.14 19.32 1.42
C ILE A 148 11.37 20.83 1.31
N GLU A 149 12.19 21.20 0.32
CA GLU A 149 12.25 22.58 -0.15
C GLU A 149 11.03 22.90 -1.00
N VAL A 150 10.37 24.02 -0.68
CA VAL A 150 9.37 24.65 -1.56
C VAL A 150 9.87 26.03 -2.00
N GLY A 151 9.11 26.69 -2.88
CA GLY A 151 9.48 27.97 -3.48
C GLY A 151 10.00 29.00 -2.46
N GLY A 152 11.07 29.70 -2.81
CA GLY A 152 11.70 30.71 -1.94
C GLY A 152 12.61 30.16 -0.84
N GLY A 153 13.02 28.87 -0.91
CA GLY A 153 13.92 28.27 0.09
C GLY A 153 13.23 27.99 1.43
N VAL A 154 11.90 27.94 1.43
CA VAL A 154 11.11 27.60 2.62
C VAL A 154 11.17 26.10 2.84
N PHE A 155 11.32 25.70 4.10
CA PHE A 155 11.25 24.30 4.50
C PHE A 155 9.81 23.95 4.85
N LEU A 156 9.25 22.97 4.14
CA LEU A 156 7.94 22.41 4.46
C LEU A 156 8.13 21.07 5.19
N PRO A 157 7.87 21.00 6.50
CA PRO A 157 7.90 19.72 7.22
C PRO A 157 6.78 18.80 6.72
N LEU A 158 7.10 17.53 6.49
CA LEU A 158 6.15 16.50 6.04
C LEU A 158 5.92 15.43 7.10
N ILE A 159 6.98 15.07 7.83
CA ILE A 159 6.93 14.16 8.97
C ILE A 159 7.60 14.85 10.15
N GLU A 160 6.83 15.06 11.21
CA GLU A 160 7.25 15.86 12.36
C GLU A 160 8.27 15.14 13.23
N ARG A 161 9.09 15.93 13.94
CA ARG A 161 9.96 15.43 15.02
C ARG A 161 9.13 14.61 16.02
N GLY A 162 9.70 13.51 16.51
CA GLY A 162 9.05 12.66 17.50
C GLY A 162 8.02 11.70 16.91
N THR A 163 7.75 11.74 15.60
CA THR A 163 6.97 10.70 14.92
C THR A 163 7.67 9.36 15.08
N ALA A 164 6.94 8.36 15.58
CA ALA A 164 7.44 7.00 15.73
C ALA A 164 7.81 6.43 14.36
N VAL A 165 8.97 5.77 14.26
CA VAL A 165 9.35 5.01 13.07
C VAL A 165 8.95 3.53 13.23
N PRO A 166 8.52 2.87 12.15
CA PRO A 166 8.44 3.39 10.80
C PRO A 166 7.23 4.31 10.57
N CYS A 167 7.36 5.27 9.65
CA CYS A 167 6.30 6.24 9.36
C CYS A 167 6.27 6.65 7.90
N ALA A 168 5.12 7.16 7.45
CA ALA A 168 4.99 7.71 6.12
C ALA A 168 3.90 8.79 6.01
N ARG A 169 4.05 9.65 5.01
CA ARG A 169 3.14 10.73 4.66
C ARG A 169 2.95 10.76 3.15
N THR A 170 1.71 10.95 2.69
CA THR A 170 1.41 11.10 1.26
C THR A 170 0.91 12.51 0.99
N GLU A 171 1.44 13.15 -0.05
CA GLU A 171 0.99 14.47 -0.52
C GLU A 171 0.74 14.44 -2.03
N LEU A 172 -0.10 15.38 -2.49
CA LEU A 172 -0.40 15.54 -3.91
C LEU A 172 0.55 16.55 -4.55
N PHE A 173 1.14 16.16 -5.67
CA PHE A 173 2.03 16.98 -6.49
C PHE A 173 1.45 17.13 -7.90
N THR A 174 1.81 18.24 -8.54
CA THR A 174 1.53 18.50 -9.95
C THR A 174 2.70 19.22 -10.60
N THR A 175 2.69 19.33 -11.93
CA THR A 175 3.72 20.05 -12.68
C THR A 175 3.44 21.56 -12.67
N ALA A 176 4.51 22.33 -12.59
CA ALA A 176 4.45 23.79 -12.63
C ALA A 176 4.51 24.31 -14.08
N ASP A 177 5.14 23.58 -14.99
CA ASP A 177 5.41 23.99 -16.36
C ASP A 177 4.84 23.02 -17.41
N ASP A 178 4.47 23.54 -18.58
CA ASP A 178 4.01 22.75 -19.72
C ASP A 178 5.12 21.84 -20.24
N GLY A 179 4.78 20.56 -20.44
CA GLY A 179 5.73 19.56 -20.92
C GLY A 179 6.84 19.24 -19.92
N GLN A 180 6.69 19.61 -18.65
CA GLN A 180 7.65 19.29 -17.60
C GLN A 180 7.85 17.77 -17.47
N ARG A 181 9.08 17.31 -17.73
CA ARG A 181 9.45 15.88 -17.70
C ARG A 181 10.03 15.43 -16.37
N VAL A 182 10.41 16.35 -15.50
CA VAL A 182 11.06 16.03 -14.21
C VAL A 182 10.52 16.95 -13.13
N VAL A 183 10.00 16.35 -12.05
CA VAL A 183 9.72 17.04 -10.79
C VAL A 183 10.86 16.76 -9.82
N LYS A 184 11.49 17.82 -9.32
CA LYS A 184 12.62 17.73 -8.39
C LYS A 184 12.13 17.90 -6.96
N VAL A 185 12.44 16.94 -6.09
CA VAL A 185 12.11 16.97 -4.68
C VAL A 185 13.40 17.00 -3.88
N ARG A 186 13.75 18.18 -3.35
CA ARG A 186 14.91 18.35 -2.47
C ARG A 186 14.50 18.06 -1.04
N VAL A 187 15.20 17.13 -0.40
CA VAL A 187 14.84 16.60 0.91
C VAL A 187 15.79 17.15 1.96
N HIS A 188 15.24 17.58 3.10
CA HIS A 188 15.99 18.10 4.23
C HIS A 188 15.47 17.49 5.54
N HIS A 189 16.34 17.47 6.56
CA HIS A 189 15.91 17.24 7.94
C HIS A 189 16.40 18.36 8.86
N GLY A 190 15.59 18.71 9.85
CA GLY A 190 15.86 19.80 10.78
C GLY A 190 14.56 20.43 11.29
N ASP A 191 14.68 21.45 12.13
CA ASP A 191 13.53 22.15 12.74
C ASP A 191 13.52 23.66 12.41
N GLY A 192 14.40 24.10 11.49
CA GLY A 192 14.45 25.46 11.00
C GLY A 192 13.32 25.75 10.01
N PRO A 193 12.83 27.01 9.94
CA PRO A 193 11.73 27.40 9.05
C PRO A 193 12.15 27.53 7.58
N THR A 194 13.46 27.56 7.29
CA THR A 194 14.02 27.65 5.93
C THR A 194 15.04 26.55 5.71
N VAL A 195 15.26 26.17 4.45
CA VAL A 195 16.21 25.09 4.13
C VAL A 195 17.65 25.41 4.52
N ALA A 196 18.02 26.69 4.62
CA ALA A 196 19.33 27.13 5.08
C ALA A 196 19.60 26.81 6.57
N GLY A 197 18.55 26.71 7.39
CA GLY A 197 18.64 26.31 8.80
C GLY A 197 18.63 24.79 9.01
N ASN A 198 18.50 24.02 7.93
CA ASN A 198 18.31 22.56 7.97
C ASN A 198 19.41 21.84 7.20
N ARG A 199 19.54 20.54 7.41
CA ARG A 199 20.53 19.71 6.72
C ARG A 199 19.91 19.10 5.47
N ALA A 200 20.52 19.36 4.32
CA ALA A 200 20.18 18.71 3.07
C ALA A 200 20.52 17.21 3.15
N LEU A 201 19.59 16.38 2.65
CA LEU A 201 19.76 14.93 2.56
C LEU A 201 20.08 14.50 1.13
N GLY A 202 19.42 15.11 0.15
CA GLY A 202 19.63 14.86 -1.27
C GLY A 202 18.40 15.19 -2.10
N VAL A 203 18.37 14.71 -3.34
CA VAL A 203 17.31 15.04 -4.30
C VAL A 203 16.72 13.80 -4.94
N TYR A 204 15.40 13.77 -5.08
CA TYR A 204 14.68 12.82 -5.92
C TYR A 204 14.19 13.51 -7.20
N ASP A 205 14.46 12.91 -8.34
CA ASP A 205 13.89 13.28 -9.64
C ASP A 205 12.75 12.30 -9.97
N LEU A 206 11.52 12.80 -10.06
CA LEU A 206 10.36 12.05 -10.53
C LEU A 206 10.24 12.27 -12.04
N LEU A 207 10.34 11.21 -12.82
CA LEU A 207 10.32 11.26 -14.28
C LEU A 207 8.88 11.12 -14.79
N LEU A 208 8.44 12.06 -15.60
CA LEU A 208 7.06 12.19 -16.07
C LEU A 208 6.99 12.23 -17.59
N ASP A 209 5.87 11.75 -18.12
CA ASP A 209 5.48 12.02 -19.50
C ASP A 209 5.10 13.51 -19.66
N PRO A 210 5.43 14.15 -20.80
CA PRO A 210 5.04 15.54 -21.06
C PRO A 210 3.52 15.72 -21.04
N ALA A 211 3.04 16.67 -20.22
CA ALA A 211 1.64 17.07 -20.17
C ALA A 211 1.53 18.58 -19.87
N PRO A 212 0.38 19.22 -20.10
CA PRO A 212 0.16 20.61 -19.68
C PRO A 212 0.37 20.78 -18.16
N ALA A 213 0.79 21.98 -17.74
CA ALA A 213 0.97 22.33 -16.33
C ALA A 213 -0.33 22.10 -15.53
N GLY A 214 -0.20 21.63 -14.29
CA GLY A 214 -1.34 21.38 -13.41
C GLY A 214 -2.16 20.11 -13.71
N VAL A 215 -1.94 19.45 -14.85
CA VAL A 215 -2.69 18.25 -15.26
C VAL A 215 -2.17 16.98 -14.59
N PRO A 216 -0.86 16.68 -14.54
CA PRO A 216 -0.35 15.54 -13.80
C PRO A 216 -0.76 15.60 -12.33
N GLN A 217 -1.35 14.53 -11.83
CA GLN A 217 -1.69 14.38 -10.42
C GLN A 217 -0.87 13.21 -9.88
N LEU A 218 0.06 13.53 -8.99
CA LEU A 218 1.03 12.58 -8.46
C LEU A 218 0.76 12.43 -6.96
N ARG A 219 0.48 11.21 -6.51
CA ARG A 219 0.50 10.87 -5.10
C ARG A 219 1.91 10.47 -4.73
N VAL A 220 2.60 11.37 -4.02
CA VAL A 220 3.99 11.19 -3.60
C VAL A 220 4.00 10.78 -2.14
N THR A 221 4.57 9.61 -1.86
CA THR A 221 4.65 9.04 -0.52
C THR A 221 6.08 9.15 -0.02
N PHE A 222 6.24 9.83 1.11
CA PHE A 222 7.47 10.02 1.85
C PHE A 222 7.49 9.03 3.02
N GLN A 223 8.52 8.22 3.13
CA GLN A 223 8.57 7.15 4.12
C GLN A 223 9.91 7.17 4.84
N VAL A 224 9.90 6.86 6.14
CA VAL A 224 11.10 6.56 6.92
C VAL A 224 10.92 5.19 7.55
N ASP A 225 11.84 4.28 7.26
CA ASP A 225 11.81 2.92 7.81
C ASP A 225 12.36 2.87 9.25
N GLU A 226 12.30 1.67 9.84
CA GLU A 226 12.75 1.40 11.22
C GLU A 226 14.23 1.72 11.46
N THR A 227 15.05 1.67 10.40
CA THR A 227 16.48 1.96 10.45
C THR A 227 16.78 3.45 10.28
N GLY A 228 15.76 4.26 10.00
CA GLY A 228 15.89 5.68 9.74
C GLY A 228 16.26 6.01 8.29
N VAL A 229 16.03 5.11 7.33
CA VAL A 229 16.26 5.41 5.92
C VAL A 229 15.00 6.03 5.33
N PHE A 230 15.15 7.25 4.82
CA PHE A 230 14.12 7.95 4.07
C PHE A 230 14.06 7.48 2.63
N ARG A 231 12.84 7.29 2.13
CA ARG A 231 12.54 6.93 0.74
C ARG A 231 11.35 7.73 0.25
N LEU A 232 11.29 7.86 -1.07
CA LEU A 232 10.19 8.50 -1.79
C LEU A 232 9.67 7.55 -2.87
N THR A 233 8.36 7.35 -2.90
CA THR A 233 7.66 6.68 -4.00
C THR A 233 6.61 7.61 -4.58
N ALA A 234 6.22 7.40 -5.83
CA ALA A 234 5.21 8.21 -6.48
C ALA A 234 4.34 7.36 -7.41
N VAL A 235 3.04 7.64 -7.41
CA VAL A 235 2.08 7.03 -8.33
C VAL A 235 1.24 8.12 -9.00
N ASP A 236 0.85 7.90 -10.25
CA ASP A 236 -0.03 8.82 -10.96
C ASP A 236 -1.52 8.62 -10.57
N ALA A 237 -2.39 9.44 -11.13
CA ALA A 237 -3.84 9.35 -10.91
C ALA A 237 -4.44 7.98 -11.29
N ALA A 238 -3.87 7.31 -12.28
CA ALA A 238 -4.29 5.97 -12.73
C ALA A 238 -3.73 4.86 -11.83
N GLY A 239 -2.90 5.18 -10.84
CA GLY A 239 -2.27 4.24 -9.94
C GLY A 239 -1.02 3.56 -10.51
N ARG A 240 -0.46 4.08 -11.61
CA ARG A 240 0.78 3.58 -12.20
C ARG A 240 1.97 4.18 -11.45
N GLU A 241 2.99 3.35 -11.21
CA GLU A 241 4.23 3.82 -10.59
C GLU A 241 4.94 4.84 -11.47
N VAL A 242 5.44 5.90 -10.84
CA VAL A 242 6.26 6.94 -11.46
C VAL A 242 7.72 6.60 -11.22
N SER A 243 8.54 6.69 -12.27
CA SER A 243 9.96 6.42 -12.15
C SER A 243 10.65 7.46 -11.27
N VAL A 244 11.28 7.01 -10.18
CA VAL A 244 12.01 7.85 -9.22
C VAL A 244 13.51 7.58 -9.33
N ARG A 245 14.31 8.64 -9.49
CA ARG A 245 15.78 8.58 -9.50
C ARG A 245 16.35 9.40 -8.34
N THR A 246 17.22 8.79 -7.54
CA THR A 246 18.02 9.51 -6.54
C THR A 246 19.18 10.23 -7.22
N VAL A 247 19.38 11.50 -6.90
CA VAL A 247 20.57 12.28 -7.26
C VAL A 247 21.34 12.56 -5.97
N PRO A 248 22.60 12.09 -5.84
CA PRO A 248 23.44 12.43 -4.70
C PRO A 248 23.55 13.96 -4.56
N GLY A 249 23.32 14.45 -3.34
CA GLY A 249 23.46 15.86 -2.98
C GLY A 249 24.89 16.28 -2.71
#